data_AF-A0A383ACU5-F1
#
_entry.id   AF-A0A383ACU5-F1
#
_cell.length_a   1.000
_cell.length_b   1.000
_cell.length_c   1.000
_cell.angle_alpha   90.00
_cell.angle_beta   90.00
_cell.angle_gamma   90.00
#
_symmetry.space_group_name_H-M   'P 1'
#
loop_
_entity.id
_entity.type
_entity.pdbx_description
1 polymer ?
#
loop_
_entity_poly.entity_id
_entity_poly.type
_entity_poly.pdbx_seq_one_letter_code
_entity_poly.pdbx_strand_id
1 'polypeptide(L)'
;EGLSDEEAKDAVARAQEVIRNRVDQFGVAEPTIQRQGDTRIIVELPGLQDVERAKNLIGQTALLEFQLVEPEVDRDRILQRISGVLAARAAERKAPAASAEEAEEKAPSLFGDIEGDESVGPGVDEEAESDPGTPPGATLASLLQKVGREVAIGKRELPAVKALLRAPRAQEIIPNDVEFLFSSKPEGATGDQYYILYLVQKVPKMTGAMIADASVSIGQSVEYLNQPIVDLLTTEEGVRVFKQVTGNYIDE
;
A
#
# COMPACT_ATOMS: atom_id res chain seq x y z
N GLU A 1 8.77 -14.58 28.02
CA GLU A 1 8.00 -15.59 28.79
C GLU A 1 7.52 -16.65 27.84
N GLY A 2 7.61 -17.93 28.22
CA GLY A 2 7.16 -19.04 27.38
C GLY A 2 5.68 -19.30 27.60
N LEU A 3 4.98 -19.68 26.53
CA LEU A 3 3.62 -20.21 26.58
C LEU A 3 3.58 -21.44 27.49
N SER A 4 2.52 -21.62 28.26
CA SER A 4 2.28 -22.87 28.99
C SER A 4 2.09 -24.04 28.02
N ASP A 5 2.30 -25.28 28.47
CA ASP A 5 2.20 -26.47 27.62
C ASP A 5 0.79 -26.64 27.01
N GLU A 6 -0.27 -26.17 27.71
CA GLU A 6 -1.63 -26.16 27.18
C GLU A 6 -1.81 -25.08 26.10
N GLU A 7 -1.34 -23.85 26.35
CA GLU A 7 -1.40 -22.76 25.38
C GLU A 7 -0.59 -23.07 24.11
N ALA A 8 0.55 -23.74 24.26
CA ALA A 8 1.36 -24.20 23.12
C ALA A 8 0.61 -25.25 22.29
N LYS A 9 -0.06 -26.21 22.94
CA LYS A 9 -0.83 -27.24 22.24
C LYS A 9 -2.03 -26.66 21.49
N ASP A 10 -2.73 -25.72 22.09
CA ASP A 10 -3.85 -25.00 21.50
C ASP A 10 -3.40 -24.11 20.33
N ALA A 11 -2.31 -23.35 20.50
CA ALA A 11 -1.74 -22.53 19.44
C ALA A 11 -1.35 -23.37 18.21
N VAL A 12 -0.78 -24.55 18.40
CA VAL A 12 -0.44 -25.46 17.30
C VAL A 12 -1.67 -26.08 16.65
N ALA A 13 -2.75 -26.37 17.41
CA ALA A 13 -4.01 -26.82 16.84
C ALA A 13 -4.65 -25.74 15.96
N ARG A 14 -4.70 -24.49 16.44
CA ARG A 14 -5.15 -23.33 15.65
C ARG A 14 -4.29 -23.12 14.41
N ALA A 15 -2.97 -23.20 14.54
CA ALA A 15 -2.06 -23.10 13.40
C ALA A 15 -2.34 -24.21 12.37
N GLN A 16 -2.63 -25.43 12.80
CA GLN A 16 -2.96 -26.54 11.91
C GLN A 16 -4.24 -26.27 11.10
N GLU A 17 -5.28 -25.71 11.72
CA GLU A 17 -6.52 -25.33 11.03
C GLU A 17 -6.29 -24.22 10.01
N VAL A 18 -5.53 -23.18 10.38
CA VAL A 18 -5.17 -22.09 9.48
C VAL A 18 -4.39 -22.61 8.26
N ILE A 19 -3.42 -23.51 8.48
CA ILE A 19 -2.65 -24.12 7.40
C ILE A 19 -3.57 -24.94 6.48
N ARG A 20 -4.51 -25.72 7.04
CA ARG A 20 -5.48 -26.49 6.25
C ARG A 20 -6.30 -25.60 5.33
N ASN A 21 -6.93 -24.56 5.89
CA ASN A 21 -7.75 -23.62 5.13
C ASN A 21 -6.97 -22.89 4.02
N ARG A 22 -5.66 -22.66 4.21
CA ARG A 22 -4.78 -22.06 3.19
C ARG A 22 -4.39 -23.04 2.10
N VAL A 23 -4.13 -24.29 2.47
CA VAL A 23 -3.77 -25.34 1.54
C VAL A 23 -4.91 -25.66 0.58
N ASP A 24 -6.15 -25.64 1.08
CA ASP A 24 -7.36 -25.88 0.27
C ASP A 24 -7.48 -24.88 -0.89
N GLN A 25 -6.98 -23.65 -0.73
CA GLN A 25 -6.99 -22.62 -1.78
C GLN A 25 -6.09 -22.95 -2.97
N PHE A 26 -5.12 -23.84 -2.81
CA PHE A 26 -4.25 -24.30 -3.91
C PHE A 26 -4.89 -25.41 -4.75
N GLY A 27 -6.05 -25.93 -4.36
CA GLY A 27 -6.75 -26.99 -5.10
C GLY A 27 -5.99 -28.31 -5.14
N VAL A 28 -5.16 -28.58 -4.13
CA VAL A 28 -4.41 -29.84 -4.00
C VAL A 28 -5.40 -30.95 -3.66
N ALA A 29 -5.36 -32.07 -4.39
CA ALA A 29 -6.37 -33.10 -4.27
C ALA A 29 -6.38 -33.78 -2.87
N GLU A 30 -5.21 -33.94 -2.24
CA GLU A 30 -5.08 -34.65 -0.96
C GLU A 30 -3.86 -34.14 -0.16
N PRO A 31 -3.97 -33.01 0.55
CA PRO A 31 -2.88 -32.51 1.40
C PRO A 31 -2.77 -33.30 2.71
N THR A 32 -1.54 -33.67 3.11
CA THR A 32 -1.28 -34.25 4.42
C THR A 32 -0.72 -33.19 5.38
N ILE A 33 -1.46 -32.91 6.45
CA ILE A 33 -1.08 -31.93 7.47
C ILE A 33 -1.11 -32.60 8.84
N GLN A 34 0.07 -32.91 9.38
CA GLN A 34 0.22 -33.64 10.63
C GLN A 34 1.10 -32.89 11.63
N ARG A 35 0.78 -33.00 12.92
CA ARG A 35 1.64 -32.46 13.98
C ARG A 35 2.82 -33.40 14.22
N GLN A 36 4.02 -32.83 14.33
CA GLN A 36 5.24 -33.56 14.67
C GLN A 36 5.77 -33.05 16.02
N GLY A 37 5.51 -33.81 17.08
CA GLY A 37 5.81 -33.38 18.45
C GLY A 37 4.93 -32.21 18.89
N ASP A 38 5.45 -31.40 19.82
CA ASP A 38 4.64 -30.34 20.46
C ASP A 38 4.61 -29.02 19.68
N THR A 39 5.61 -28.74 18.83
CA THR A 39 5.83 -27.41 18.23
C THR A 39 5.96 -27.40 16.71
N ARG A 40 5.89 -28.56 16.02
CA ARG A 40 6.09 -28.63 14.56
C ARG A 40 4.87 -29.20 13.85
N ILE A 41 4.68 -28.76 12.61
CA ILE A 41 3.63 -29.25 11.70
C ILE A 41 4.32 -29.65 10.40
N ILE A 42 4.15 -30.91 9.99
CA ILE A 42 4.55 -31.43 8.69
C ILE A 42 3.41 -31.17 7.71
N VAL A 43 3.74 -30.58 6.57
CA VAL A 43 2.80 -30.28 5.49
C VAL A 43 3.35 -30.91 4.20
N GLU A 44 2.58 -31.81 3.60
CA GLU A 44 2.91 -32.48 2.35
C GLU A 44 1.83 -32.17 1.31
N LEU A 45 2.24 -31.59 0.18
CA LEU A 45 1.36 -31.10 -0.88
C LEU A 45 1.71 -31.80 -2.21
N PRO A 46 1.18 -33.01 -2.49
CA PRO A 46 1.48 -33.73 -3.72
C PRO A 46 0.95 -32.99 -4.95
N GLY A 47 1.76 -32.92 -6.01
CA GLY A 47 1.34 -32.29 -7.28
C GLY A 47 1.34 -30.76 -7.28
N LEU A 48 1.84 -30.10 -6.23
CA LEU A 48 1.98 -28.65 -6.19
C LEU A 48 3.11 -28.18 -7.14
N GLN A 49 2.74 -27.32 -8.10
CA GLN A 49 3.70 -26.78 -9.08
C GLN A 49 4.55 -25.62 -8.52
N ASP A 50 3.94 -24.74 -7.71
CA ASP A 50 4.59 -23.53 -7.17
C ASP A 50 4.79 -23.65 -5.65
N VAL A 51 5.91 -24.27 -5.27
CA VAL A 51 6.29 -24.50 -3.87
C VAL A 51 6.58 -23.19 -3.13
N GLU A 52 7.17 -22.20 -3.81
CA GLU A 52 7.50 -20.91 -3.20
C GLU A 52 6.25 -20.13 -2.81
N ARG A 53 5.24 -20.11 -3.68
CA ARG A 53 3.95 -19.50 -3.37
C ARG A 53 3.26 -20.18 -2.19
N ALA A 54 3.28 -21.50 -2.12
CA ALA A 54 2.70 -22.21 -0.97
C ALA A 54 3.45 -21.93 0.33
N LYS A 55 4.80 -21.93 0.31
CA LYS A 55 5.61 -21.55 1.47
C LYS A 55 5.31 -20.14 1.94
N ASN A 56 5.18 -19.19 1.03
CA ASN A 56 4.85 -17.80 1.37
C ASN A 56 3.46 -17.68 1.98
N LEU A 57 2.44 -18.31 1.38
CA LEU A 57 1.07 -18.22 1.90
C LEU A 57 0.92 -18.93 3.25
N ILE A 58 1.52 -20.10 3.41
CA ILE A 58 1.46 -20.90 4.64
C ILE A 58 2.29 -20.24 5.75
N GLY A 59 3.47 -19.69 5.42
CA GLY A 59 4.40 -19.09 6.38
C GLY A 59 4.06 -17.66 6.82
N GLN A 60 3.21 -16.95 6.08
CA GLN A 60 2.75 -15.62 6.47
C GLN A 60 1.87 -15.69 7.73
N THR A 61 2.15 -14.89 8.74
CA THR A 61 1.25 -14.71 9.89
C THR A 61 0.00 -13.97 9.43
N ALA A 62 -1.18 -14.58 9.55
CA ALA A 62 -2.46 -13.90 9.30
C ALA A 62 -2.77 -12.97 10.47
N LEU A 63 -2.27 -11.73 10.41
CA LEU A 63 -2.70 -10.66 11.29
C LEU A 63 -3.84 -9.92 10.61
N LEU A 64 -5.05 -10.11 11.12
CA LEU A 64 -6.22 -9.33 10.71
C LEU A 64 -6.39 -8.17 11.68
N GLU A 65 -6.49 -6.96 11.16
CA GLU A 65 -6.69 -5.74 11.91
C GLU A 65 -7.84 -4.95 11.30
N PHE A 66 -8.69 -4.42 12.16
CA PHE A 66 -9.75 -3.50 11.78
C PHE A 66 -9.33 -2.11 12.26
N GLN A 67 -8.96 -1.28 11.29
CA GLN A 67 -8.61 0.12 11.50
C GLN A 67 -9.78 1.00 11.04
N LEU A 68 -9.93 2.16 11.67
CA LEU A 68 -10.94 3.13 11.26
C LEU A 68 -10.43 3.92 10.07
N VAL A 69 -11.29 4.06 9.07
CA VAL A 69 -11.06 4.92 7.92
C VAL A 69 -11.50 6.33 8.30
N GLU A 70 -10.61 7.29 8.11
CA GLU A 70 -10.88 8.70 8.37
C GLU A 70 -11.79 9.29 7.27
N PRO A 71 -12.57 10.35 7.58
CA PRO A 71 -13.45 10.98 6.61
C PRO A 71 -12.71 11.48 5.37
N GLU A 72 -13.41 11.44 4.22
CA GLU A 72 -12.90 11.91 2.93
C GLU A 72 -12.37 13.35 2.98
N VAL A 73 -13.01 14.20 3.80
CA VAL A 73 -12.64 15.61 3.96
C VAL A 73 -11.26 15.76 4.58
N ASP A 74 -10.95 14.99 5.62
CA ASP A 74 -9.66 15.05 6.32
C ASP A 74 -8.54 14.47 5.46
N ARG A 75 -8.81 13.35 4.77
CA ARG A 75 -7.93 12.79 3.75
C ARG A 75 -7.56 13.84 2.70
N ASP A 76 -8.56 14.43 2.05
CA ASP A 76 -8.36 15.39 0.96
C ASP A 76 -7.61 16.63 1.46
N ARG A 77 -7.91 17.11 2.67
CA ARG A 77 -7.21 18.26 3.30
C ARG A 77 -5.73 17.95 3.53
N ILE A 78 -5.39 16.78 4.07
CA ILE A 78 -3.99 16.40 4.31
C ILE A 78 -3.24 16.28 2.98
N LEU A 79 -3.85 15.63 1.97
CA LEU A 79 -3.24 15.49 0.64
C LEU A 79 -2.98 16.84 -0.03
N GLN A 80 -3.89 17.80 0.09
CA GLN A 80 -3.70 19.17 -0.41
C GLN A 80 -2.52 19.87 0.26
N ARG A 81 -2.39 19.75 1.59
CA ARG A 81 -1.26 20.34 2.33
C ARG A 81 0.07 19.72 1.94
N ILE A 82 0.12 18.39 1.81
CA ILE A 82 1.30 17.67 1.33
C ILE A 82 1.69 18.15 -0.07
N SER A 83 0.72 18.20 -1.00
CA SER A 83 0.96 18.67 -2.37
C SER A 83 1.50 20.10 -2.39
N GLY A 84 0.95 21.01 -1.59
CA GLY A 84 1.42 22.40 -1.51
C GLY A 84 2.88 22.54 -1.04
N VAL A 85 3.27 21.81 0.02
CA VAL A 85 4.64 21.86 0.56
C VAL A 85 5.65 21.22 -0.39
N LEU A 86 5.26 20.15 -1.08
CA LEU A 86 6.11 19.51 -2.08
C LEU A 86 6.26 20.37 -3.34
N ALA A 87 5.19 21.02 -3.80
CA ALA A 87 5.20 21.91 -4.96
C ALA A 87 6.02 23.18 -4.72
N ALA A 88 5.92 23.80 -3.54
CA ALA A 88 6.73 24.96 -3.16
C ALA A 88 8.23 24.65 -3.26
N ARG A 89 8.66 23.46 -2.82
CA ARG A 89 10.05 23.03 -2.95
C ARG A 89 10.46 22.80 -4.40
N ALA A 90 9.59 22.21 -5.22
CA ALA A 90 9.88 22.02 -6.63
C ALA A 90 10.12 23.37 -7.32
N ALA A 91 9.35 24.40 -6.96
CA ALA A 91 9.56 25.77 -7.42
C ALA A 91 10.87 26.38 -6.88
N GLU A 92 11.17 26.25 -5.58
CA GLU A 92 12.42 26.72 -4.97
C GLU A 92 13.67 26.04 -5.54
N ARG A 93 13.58 24.76 -5.94
CA ARG A 93 14.66 24.03 -6.63
C ARG A 93 14.80 24.39 -8.10
N LYS A 94 13.76 24.90 -8.74
CA LYS A 94 13.79 25.39 -10.13
C LYS A 94 14.29 26.83 -10.22
N ALA A 95 14.09 27.61 -9.16
CA ALA A 95 14.53 29.00 -9.04
C ALA A 95 16.05 29.28 -9.08
N PRO A 96 16.99 28.37 -8.75
CA PRO A 96 18.42 28.65 -8.89
C PRO A 96 18.95 28.35 -10.31
N ALA A 97 18.14 27.80 -11.21
CA ALA A 97 18.55 27.48 -12.58
C ALA A 97 18.00 28.47 -13.64
N ALA A 98 17.02 29.32 -13.29
CA ALA A 98 16.37 30.24 -14.23
C ALA A 98 16.88 31.70 -14.13
N SER A 99 17.88 31.99 -13.29
CA SER A 99 18.44 33.34 -13.11
C SER A 99 19.78 33.58 -13.81
N ALA A 100 20.21 32.67 -14.68
CA ALA A 100 21.46 32.82 -15.45
C ALA A 100 21.25 33.03 -16.96
N GLU A 101 20.00 33.21 -17.42
CA GLU A 101 19.69 33.25 -18.85
C GLU A 101 18.93 34.52 -19.22
N GLU A 102 19.50 35.70 -18.94
CA GLU A 102 19.06 36.97 -19.53
C GLU A 102 20.13 38.07 -19.36
N ALA A 103 21.17 38.04 -20.20
CA ALA A 103 21.98 39.21 -20.55
C ALA A 103 22.85 38.92 -21.79
N GLU A 104 22.40 39.34 -22.98
CA GLU A 104 23.14 40.23 -23.91
C GLU A 104 22.52 40.21 -25.33
N GLU A 105 22.00 41.36 -25.75
CA GLU A 105 21.63 41.66 -27.13
C GLU A 105 22.74 42.50 -27.80
N LYS A 106 23.27 42.01 -28.93
CA LYS A 106 23.96 42.68 -30.07
C LYS A 106 25.35 43.35 -29.88
N ALA A 107 26.37 42.86 -30.61
CA ALA A 107 26.75 43.28 -31.98
C ALA A 107 28.04 42.52 -32.46
N PRO A 108 28.56 42.76 -33.68
CA PRO A 108 28.64 41.79 -34.78
C PRO A 108 29.96 41.00 -34.89
N SER A 109 29.89 39.90 -35.63
CA SER A 109 31.02 39.06 -36.02
C SER A 109 32.11 39.84 -36.75
N LEU A 110 33.28 39.93 -36.12
CA LEU A 110 34.54 40.43 -36.66
C LEU A 110 35.63 39.55 -36.05
N PHE A 111 36.53 39.05 -36.90
CA PHE A 111 37.58 38.04 -36.62
C PHE A 111 37.01 36.61 -36.55
N GLY A 112 37.34 35.67 -37.43
CA GLY A 112 38.57 35.49 -38.20
C GLY A 112 39.21 34.19 -37.70
N ASP A 113 39.29 33.20 -38.59
CA ASP A 113 39.83 31.85 -38.40
C ASP A 113 41.09 31.78 -37.53
N ILE A 114 41.22 30.73 -36.70
CA ILE A 114 42.48 30.02 -36.41
C ILE A 114 42.17 28.59 -35.92
N GLU A 115 42.83 27.64 -36.60
CA GLU A 115 42.90 26.21 -36.36
C GLU A 115 43.78 25.82 -35.15
N GLY A 116 43.57 24.59 -34.65
CA GLY A 116 44.51 23.80 -33.82
C GLY A 116 44.37 23.99 -32.31
N ASP A 117 44.55 23.01 -31.42
CA ASP A 117 44.82 21.58 -31.49
C ASP A 117 44.67 21.04 -30.03
N GLU A 118 44.39 19.74 -29.91
CA GLU A 118 44.19 18.84 -28.77
C GLU A 118 44.44 19.25 -27.29
N SER A 119 43.51 18.88 -26.40
CA SER A 119 43.82 18.02 -25.24
C SER A 119 42.57 17.40 -24.56
N VAL A 120 42.78 16.21 -24.03
CA VAL A 120 41.85 15.14 -23.64
C VAL A 120 41.33 15.27 -22.19
N GLY A 121 40.07 14.89 -21.92
CA GLY A 121 39.57 14.53 -20.58
C GLY A 121 38.04 14.49 -20.46
N PRO A 122 37.42 13.48 -19.80
CA PRO A 122 36.07 13.03 -20.10
C PRO A 122 34.99 13.89 -19.44
N GLY A 123 34.08 14.44 -20.26
CA GLY A 123 32.81 14.97 -19.77
C GLY A 123 31.90 13.80 -19.43
N VAL A 124 31.65 13.63 -18.13
CA VAL A 124 30.58 12.79 -17.63
C VAL A 124 29.29 13.46 -18.11
N ASP A 125 28.68 12.90 -19.14
CA ASP A 125 27.27 13.13 -19.41
C ASP A 125 26.53 12.61 -18.16
N GLU A 126 26.19 13.50 -17.23
CA GLU A 126 25.11 13.25 -16.28
C GLU A 126 23.83 13.20 -17.13
N GLU A 127 23.63 12.03 -17.74
CA GLU A 127 22.33 11.50 -18.10
C GLU A 127 21.45 11.73 -16.88
N ALA A 128 20.58 12.73 -16.98
CA ALA A 128 19.42 12.82 -16.13
C ALA A 128 18.71 11.48 -16.26
N GLU A 129 18.88 10.61 -15.26
CA GLU A 129 18.10 9.39 -15.07
C GLU A 129 16.64 9.82 -14.87
N SER A 130 15.97 10.07 -16.01
CA SER A 130 14.53 10.12 -16.09
C SER A 130 14.05 8.68 -15.90
N ASP A 131 13.77 8.35 -14.65
CA ASP A 131 12.95 7.19 -14.28
C ASP A 131 11.69 7.20 -15.18
N PRO A 132 11.43 6.16 -16.00
CA PRO A 132 10.41 6.18 -17.04
C PRO A 132 9.02 6.12 -16.42
N GLY A 133 8.51 7.28 -16.00
CA GLY A 133 7.17 7.37 -15.41
C GLY A 133 6.84 8.68 -14.72
N THR A 134 7.81 9.59 -14.50
CA THR A 134 7.52 10.88 -13.88
C THR A 134 7.48 11.98 -14.95
N PRO A 135 6.31 12.57 -15.27
CA PRO A 135 6.28 13.80 -16.05
C PRO A 135 7.09 14.87 -15.31
N PRO A 136 8.04 15.56 -15.96
CA PRO A 136 8.82 16.60 -15.31
C PRO A 136 7.88 17.71 -14.82
N GLY A 137 7.74 17.84 -13.50
CA GLY A 137 6.82 18.78 -12.84
C GLY A 137 5.53 18.17 -12.26
N ALA A 138 5.38 16.84 -12.26
CA ALA A 138 4.25 16.18 -11.61
C ALA A 138 4.21 16.49 -10.11
N THR A 139 3.15 17.17 -9.68
CA THR A 139 2.84 17.40 -8.26
C THR A 139 2.07 16.20 -7.73
N LEU A 140 2.11 15.95 -6.42
CA LEU A 140 1.32 14.88 -5.80
C LEU A 140 -0.15 14.94 -6.24
N ALA A 141 -0.74 16.15 -6.29
CA ALA A 141 -2.11 16.35 -6.77
C ALA A 141 -2.36 15.87 -8.21
N SER A 142 -1.39 16.00 -9.12
CA SER A 142 -1.55 15.55 -10.53
C SER A 142 -1.50 14.03 -10.69
N LEU A 143 -0.95 13.32 -9.71
CA LEU A 143 -0.86 11.85 -9.72
C LEU A 143 -2.09 11.18 -9.07
N LEU A 144 -2.95 11.98 -8.42
CA LEU A 144 -4.17 11.52 -7.79
C LEU A 144 -5.36 11.72 -8.74
N GLN A 145 -6.23 10.71 -8.80
CA GLN A 145 -7.46 10.74 -9.58
C GLN A 145 -8.65 10.58 -8.62
N LYS A 146 -9.75 11.29 -8.86
CA LYS A 146 -11.00 11.06 -8.12
C LYS A 146 -11.82 9.98 -8.83
N VAL A 147 -12.14 8.90 -8.14
CA VAL A 147 -13.00 7.82 -8.63
C VAL A 147 -14.22 7.73 -7.72
N GLY A 148 -15.32 8.35 -8.18
CA GLY A 148 -16.49 8.56 -7.34
C GLY A 148 -16.16 9.46 -6.14
N ARG A 149 -16.23 8.88 -4.94
CA ARG A 149 -15.91 9.54 -3.66
C ARG A 149 -14.49 9.26 -3.17
N GLU A 150 -13.82 8.31 -3.81
CA GLU A 150 -12.50 7.85 -3.40
C GLU A 150 -11.38 8.54 -4.18
N VAL A 151 -10.21 8.58 -3.54
CA VAL A 151 -8.96 9.00 -4.19
C VAL A 151 -8.26 7.74 -4.67
N ALA A 152 -7.95 7.70 -5.96
CA ALA A 152 -7.29 6.60 -6.62
C ALA A 152 -5.95 7.04 -7.24
N ILE A 153 -5.04 6.08 -7.39
CA ILE A 153 -3.74 6.26 -8.04
C ILE A 153 -3.59 5.19 -9.10
N GLY A 154 -3.25 5.60 -10.32
CA GLY A 154 -2.95 4.65 -11.37
C GLY A 154 -1.78 3.73 -11.01
N LYS A 155 -1.81 2.51 -11.55
CA LYS A 155 -0.78 1.49 -11.26
C LYS A 155 0.64 1.96 -11.61
N ARG A 156 0.79 2.85 -12.59
CA ARG A 156 2.09 3.38 -13.05
C ARG A 156 2.64 4.42 -12.08
N GLU A 157 1.76 5.21 -11.47
CA GLU A 157 2.08 6.33 -10.60
C GLU A 157 2.28 5.92 -9.13
N LEU A 158 1.81 4.72 -8.75
CA LEU A 158 1.88 4.20 -7.39
C LEU A 158 3.29 4.23 -6.76
N PRO A 159 4.39 3.83 -7.45
CA PRO A 159 5.73 3.91 -6.88
C PRO A 159 6.14 5.35 -6.54
N ALA A 160 5.84 6.29 -7.44
CA ALA A 160 6.14 7.70 -7.25
C ALA A 160 5.35 8.29 -6.08
N VAL A 161 4.05 8.00 -5.98
CA VAL A 161 3.22 8.47 -4.85
C VAL A 161 3.71 7.89 -3.52
N LYS A 162 4.08 6.60 -3.48
CA LYS A 162 4.66 5.98 -2.27
C LYS A 162 5.97 6.67 -1.85
N ALA A 163 6.83 7.04 -2.80
CA ALA A 163 8.06 7.76 -2.50
C ALA A 163 7.77 9.17 -1.94
N LEU A 164 6.81 9.89 -2.53
CA LEU A 164 6.41 11.23 -2.07
C LEU A 164 5.78 11.22 -0.67
N LEU A 165 4.91 10.26 -0.37
CA LEU A 165 4.27 10.14 0.95
C LEU A 165 5.28 9.78 2.05
N ARG A 166 6.33 9.01 1.72
CA ARG A 166 7.40 8.67 2.67
C ARG A 166 8.46 9.76 2.83
N ALA A 167 8.39 10.84 2.05
CA ALA A 167 9.35 11.94 2.19
C ALA A 167 9.23 12.58 3.59
N PRO A 168 10.33 12.94 4.27
CA PRO A 168 10.29 13.45 5.64
C PRO A 168 9.33 14.62 5.85
N ARG A 169 9.27 15.55 4.88
CA ARG A 169 8.35 16.70 4.92
C ARG A 169 6.87 16.30 4.78
N ALA A 170 6.57 15.26 4.01
CA ALA A 170 5.20 14.74 3.94
C ALA A 170 4.83 14.09 5.29
N GLN A 171 5.77 13.35 5.88
CA GLN A 171 5.60 12.72 7.18
C GLN A 171 5.42 13.72 8.33
N GLU A 172 6.01 14.93 8.24
CA GLU A 172 5.79 16.02 9.21
C GLU A 172 4.35 16.59 9.16
N ILE A 173 3.69 16.51 8.00
CA ILE A 173 2.32 17.02 7.81
C ILE A 173 1.28 15.97 8.24
N ILE A 174 1.60 14.70 8.01
CA ILE A 174 0.74 13.57 8.38
C ILE A 174 0.71 13.45 9.91
N PRO A 175 -0.47 13.58 10.53
CA PRO A 175 -0.60 13.40 11.97
C PRO A 175 -0.11 12.01 12.41
N ASN A 176 0.42 11.91 13.64
CA ASN A 176 1.07 10.66 14.09
C ASN A 176 0.09 9.50 14.32
N ASP A 177 -1.18 9.79 14.51
CA ASP A 177 -2.29 8.87 14.75
C ASP A 177 -2.87 8.26 13.46
N VAL A 178 -2.56 8.83 12.29
CA VAL A 178 -3.10 8.37 11.00
C VAL A 178 -2.01 7.97 10.01
N GLU A 179 -2.34 7.09 9.09
CA GLU A 179 -1.48 6.68 7.99
C GLU A 179 -2.24 6.49 6.68
N PHE A 180 -1.50 6.56 5.57
CA PHE A 180 -2.04 6.29 4.26
C PHE A 180 -1.81 4.83 3.87
N LEU A 181 -2.89 4.11 3.59
CA LEU A 181 -2.87 2.75 3.08
C LEU A 181 -3.46 2.68 1.67
N PHE A 182 -2.98 1.71 0.89
CA PHE A 182 -3.46 1.47 -0.46
C PHE A 182 -4.28 0.19 -0.49
N SER A 183 -5.26 0.11 -1.40
CA SER A 183 -5.96 -1.14 -1.66
C SER A 183 -4.96 -2.26 -1.97
N SER A 184 -5.24 -3.48 -1.49
CA SER A 184 -4.33 -4.61 -1.72
C SER A 184 -4.30 -5.06 -3.18
N LYS A 185 -5.41 -4.88 -3.90
CA LYS A 185 -5.56 -5.27 -5.30
C LYS A 185 -5.91 -4.04 -6.14
N PRO A 186 -5.43 -3.99 -7.39
CA PRO A 186 -5.86 -2.96 -8.32
C PRO A 186 -7.31 -3.22 -8.76
N GLU A 187 -8.04 -2.11 -8.94
CA GLU A 187 -9.38 -2.07 -9.50
C GLU A 187 -9.37 -1.42 -10.88
N GLY A 188 -10.45 -1.55 -11.64
CA GLY A 188 -10.57 -1.00 -12.99
C GLY A 188 -10.26 -1.99 -14.13
N ALA A 189 -10.38 -1.52 -15.36
CA ALA A 189 -10.14 -2.31 -16.56
C ALA A 189 -8.64 -2.63 -16.71
N THR A 190 -8.31 -3.69 -17.46
CA THR A 190 -6.93 -4.21 -17.64
C THR A 190 -5.89 -3.16 -18.07
N GLY A 191 -6.31 -2.07 -18.72
CA GLY A 191 -5.44 -0.95 -19.14
C GLY A 191 -5.38 0.24 -18.16
N ASP A 192 -6.42 0.42 -17.35
CA ASP A 192 -6.62 1.58 -16.47
C ASP A 192 -6.78 1.12 -15.03
N GLN A 193 -5.86 0.25 -14.61
CA GLN A 193 -5.83 -0.27 -13.25
C GLN A 193 -5.38 0.81 -12.27
N TYR A 194 -6.13 0.97 -11.19
CA TYR A 194 -5.84 1.92 -10.12
C TYR A 194 -5.92 1.28 -8.73
N TYR A 195 -5.30 1.93 -7.76
CA TYR A 195 -5.36 1.57 -6.34
C TYR A 195 -6.07 2.67 -5.57
N ILE A 196 -6.96 2.30 -4.66
CA ILE A 196 -7.64 3.26 -3.79
C ILE A 196 -6.71 3.63 -2.64
N LEU A 197 -6.70 4.90 -2.27
CA LEU A 197 -5.96 5.46 -1.15
C LEU A 197 -6.89 5.74 0.02
N TYR A 198 -6.63 5.05 1.13
CA TYR A 198 -7.32 5.23 2.39
C TYR A 198 -6.44 6.03 3.35
N LEU A 199 -7.06 6.92 4.11
CA LEU A 199 -6.48 7.46 5.33
C LEU A 199 -7.08 6.69 6.49
N VAL A 200 -6.25 6.08 7.32
CA VAL A 200 -6.69 5.20 8.41
C VAL A 200 -5.99 5.54 9.71
N GLN A 201 -6.61 5.20 10.84
CA GLN A 201 -5.98 5.28 12.15
C GLN A 201 -4.96 4.15 12.32
N LYS A 202 -3.73 4.49 12.71
CA LYS A 202 -2.64 3.52 12.92
C LYS A 202 -2.95 2.50 14.01
N VAL A 203 -3.75 2.88 15.01
CA VAL A 203 -4.10 2.00 16.12
C VAL A 203 -5.34 1.18 15.73
N PRO A 204 -5.21 -0.14 15.53
CA PRO A 204 -6.36 -0.97 15.21
C PRO A 204 -7.34 -1.01 16.38
N LYS A 205 -8.64 -0.94 16.07
CA LYS A 205 -9.71 -1.01 17.07
C LYS A 205 -10.09 -2.44 17.41
N MET A 206 -9.96 -3.35 16.45
CA MET A 206 -10.21 -4.78 16.64
C MET A 206 -9.17 -5.59 15.87
N THR A 207 -8.97 -6.83 16.28
CA THR A 207 -8.06 -7.77 15.63
C THR A 207 -8.75 -9.09 15.32
N GLY A 208 -8.13 -9.91 14.48
CA GLY A 208 -8.61 -11.25 14.13
C GLY A 208 -8.83 -12.17 15.33
N ALA A 209 -8.14 -11.94 16.45
CA ALA A 209 -8.34 -12.72 17.69
C ALA A 209 -9.75 -12.56 18.26
N MET A 210 -10.45 -11.48 17.92
CA MET A 210 -11.81 -11.20 18.36
C MET A 210 -12.87 -11.81 17.43
N ILE A 211 -12.45 -12.42 16.31
CA ILE A 211 -13.32 -13.13 15.37
C ILE A 211 -13.42 -14.59 15.79
N ALA A 212 -14.65 -15.06 15.99
CA ALA A 212 -14.95 -16.44 16.33
C ALA A 212 -15.01 -17.32 15.08
N ASP A 213 -15.61 -16.83 13.99
CA ASP A 213 -15.77 -17.57 12.75
C ASP A 213 -15.96 -16.61 11.55
N ALA A 214 -15.71 -17.10 10.33
CA ALA A 214 -15.85 -16.35 9.09
C ALA A 214 -16.36 -17.26 7.96
N SER A 215 -17.46 -16.87 7.32
CA SER A 215 -18.06 -17.64 6.21
C SER A 215 -18.30 -16.77 4.99
N VAL A 216 -18.14 -17.34 3.79
CA VAL A 216 -18.46 -16.65 2.55
C VAL A 216 -19.89 -17.01 2.13
N SER A 217 -20.73 -16.00 1.95
CA SER A 217 -22.08 -16.12 1.40
C SER A 217 -22.16 -15.36 0.07
N ILE A 218 -23.12 -15.71 -0.79
CA ILE A 218 -23.39 -14.92 -2.01
C ILE A 218 -24.50 -13.94 -1.67
N GLY A 219 -24.24 -12.65 -1.85
CA GLY A 219 -25.20 -11.59 -1.62
C GLY A 219 -26.47 -11.81 -2.44
N GLN A 220 -27.59 -11.88 -1.73
CA GLN A 220 -28.94 -12.00 -2.31
C GLN A 220 -29.68 -10.66 -2.34
N SER A 221 -29.15 -9.64 -1.65
CA SER A 221 -29.72 -8.30 -1.62
C SER A 221 -29.44 -7.54 -2.92
N VAL A 222 -30.34 -6.62 -3.28
CA VAL A 222 -30.28 -5.86 -4.55
C VAL A 222 -28.93 -5.16 -4.75
N GLU A 223 -28.31 -4.70 -3.66
CA GLU A 223 -27.04 -3.94 -3.69
C GLU A 223 -25.81 -4.85 -3.90
N TYR A 224 -25.85 -6.10 -3.44
CA TYR A 224 -24.72 -7.04 -3.47
C TYR A 224 -25.04 -8.31 -4.27
N LEU A 225 -26.00 -8.23 -5.19
CA LEU A 225 -26.47 -9.37 -5.99
C LEU A 225 -25.31 -10.11 -6.66
N ASN A 226 -25.20 -11.41 -6.35
CA ASN A 226 -24.18 -12.30 -6.90
C ASN A 226 -22.73 -11.91 -6.54
N GLN A 227 -22.54 -11.05 -5.53
CA GLN A 227 -21.22 -10.71 -5.01
C GLN A 227 -20.89 -11.60 -3.80
N PRO A 228 -19.64 -12.10 -3.67
CA PRO A 228 -19.22 -12.82 -2.48
C PRO A 228 -19.13 -11.85 -1.28
N ILE A 229 -19.88 -12.13 -0.23
CA ILE A 229 -19.87 -11.42 1.05
C ILE A 229 -19.17 -12.30 2.09
N VAL A 230 -18.33 -11.69 2.91
CA VAL A 230 -17.70 -12.38 4.04
C VAL A 230 -18.45 -11.99 5.30
N ASP A 231 -19.20 -12.95 5.84
CA ASP A 231 -19.88 -12.83 7.11
C ASP A 231 -18.91 -13.18 8.25
N LEU A 232 -18.76 -12.27 9.21
CA LEU A 232 -17.87 -12.43 10.35
C LEU A 232 -18.68 -12.60 11.63
N LEU A 233 -18.45 -13.69 12.34
CA LEU A 233 -18.97 -13.93 13.68
C LEU A 233 -17.91 -13.53 14.70
N THR A 234 -18.31 -12.72 15.68
CA THR A 234 -17.39 -12.19 16.70
C THR A 234 -17.55 -12.92 18.03
N THR A 235 -16.48 -12.92 18.82
CA THR A 235 -16.48 -13.37 20.22
C THR A 235 -17.21 -12.37 21.13
N GLU A 236 -17.53 -12.74 22.37
CA GLU A 236 -18.15 -11.81 23.34
C GLU A 236 -17.31 -10.54 23.56
N GLU A 237 -15.98 -10.68 23.60
CA GLU A 237 -15.06 -9.54 23.68
C GLU A 237 -15.15 -8.67 22.42
N GLY A 238 -15.15 -9.30 21.24
CA GLY A 238 -15.31 -8.63 19.95
C GLY A 238 -16.61 -7.83 19.88
N VAL A 239 -17.74 -8.39 20.33
CA VAL A 239 -19.03 -7.69 20.39
C VAL A 239 -18.95 -6.45 21.28
N ARG A 240 -18.29 -6.54 22.45
CA ARG A 240 -18.15 -5.40 23.37
C ARG A 240 -17.35 -4.27 22.76
N VAL A 241 -16.20 -4.60 22.16
CA VAL A 241 -15.33 -3.61 21.50
C VAL A 241 -16.04 -3.02 20.29
N PHE A 242 -16.66 -3.84 19.45
CA PHE A 242 -17.43 -3.38 18.29
C PHE A 242 -18.55 -2.44 18.70
N LYS A 243 -19.33 -2.78 19.73
CA LYS A 243 -20.40 -1.93 20.28
C LYS A 243 -19.86 -0.59 20.79
N GLN A 244 -18.73 -0.60 21.49
CA GLN A 244 -18.11 0.62 21.99
C GLN A 244 -17.61 1.51 20.85
N VAL A 245 -16.94 0.93 19.86
CA VAL A 245 -16.45 1.65 18.68
C VAL A 245 -17.63 2.23 17.92
N THR A 246 -18.56 1.39 17.46
CA THR A 246 -19.73 1.84 16.70
C THR A 246 -20.58 2.85 17.46
N GLY A 247 -20.77 2.69 18.77
CA GLY A 247 -21.48 3.67 19.60
C GLY A 247 -20.83 5.06 19.62
N ASN A 248 -19.53 5.18 19.35
CA ASN A 248 -18.85 6.48 19.25
C ASN A 248 -18.94 7.10 17.84
N TYR A 249 -19.33 6.32 16.83
CA TYR A 249 -19.31 6.73 15.41
C TYR A 249 -20.68 6.66 14.70
N ILE A 250 -21.73 6.11 15.33
CA ILE A 250 -23.07 5.93 14.72
C ILE A 250 -24.07 7.06 15.08
N ASP A 251 -23.63 8.12 15.77
CA ASP A 251 -24.50 9.27 16.10
C ASP A 251 -24.28 10.50 15.17
N GLU A 252 -24.29 10.28 13.85
CA GLU A 252 -24.53 11.33 12.82
C GLU A 252 -25.66 10.96 11.85
#